data_AF-A0A820H9M3-F1
#
_entry.id   AF-A0A820H9M3-F1
#
_cell.length_a   1.000
_cell.length_b   1.000
_cell.length_c   1.000
_cell.angle_alpha   90.00
_cell.angle_beta   90.00
_cell.angle_gamma   90.00
#
_symmetry.space_group_name_H-M   'P 1'
#
loop_
_entity.id
_entity.type
_entity.pdbx_description
1 polymer ?
#
loop_
_entity_poly.entity_id
_entity_poly.type
_entity_poly.pdbx_seq_one_letter_code
_entity_poly.pdbx_strand_id
1 'polypeptide(L)'
;MTDKEQLTHIQNNNLHQTSNISIEIPIINESPTTETIIKQNTHSKLLYLDGLRGILCLIVVFSHSILMGKTTHEENFSIFFRPWIQHSPLRLFLSGEFAVAGFFVLSGCVLVRRYFEHSNNIHILIGGLIRRFPRLFIPSTIALLCYFSIFHFRPFYGYNECHEIGEGTVNIEEINLGYALLNTFGQYFWMPALYTIQWTMQIEFIFSILIYFIAFLVTRSFIYRYRIIIYILLIFILPIVWLVSHESIPRPVQYLQPFVFGIFLSDLDANGLLNFCHTMKRYWLILIKIILILLTIY
;
A
#
# COMPACT_ATOMS: atom_id res chain seq x y z
N MET A 1 35.51 74.15 -16.85
CA MET A 1 34.21 74.59 -17.38
C MET A 1 34.03 73.86 -18.70
N THR A 2 33.31 72.73 -18.62
CA THR A 2 32.57 72.02 -19.69
C THR A 2 33.28 71.59 -21.00
N ASP A 3 33.20 70.27 -21.23
CA ASP A 3 33.13 69.59 -22.53
C ASP A 3 34.35 69.59 -23.47
N LYS A 4 35.49 69.00 -23.03
CA LYS A 4 36.59 68.59 -23.92
C LYS A 4 37.31 67.29 -23.49
N GLU A 5 36.57 66.26 -23.05
CA GLU A 5 37.15 64.95 -22.63
C GLU A 5 36.57 63.72 -23.36
N GLN A 6 36.06 63.87 -24.60
CA GLN A 6 35.44 62.75 -25.32
C GLN A 6 35.99 62.36 -26.69
N LEU A 7 37.11 62.89 -27.20
CA LEU A 7 37.49 62.63 -28.61
C LEU A 7 38.96 62.31 -28.92
N THR A 8 39.80 61.98 -27.94
CA THR A 8 41.22 61.61 -28.21
C THR A 8 41.71 60.38 -27.46
N HIS A 9 40.99 59.26 -27.56
CA HIS A 9 41.53 57.91 -27.24
C HIS A 9 40.93 56.80 -28.11
N ILE A 10 40.71 57.07 -29.40
CA ILE A 10 40.43 56.06 -30.44
C ILE A 10 41.69 55.90 -31.29
N GLN A 11 42.70 55.19 -30.77
CA GLN A 11 43.77 54.50 -31.52
C GLN A 11 44.84 54.06 -30.53
N ASN A 12 44.65 52.90 -29.93
CA ASN A 12 45.68 51.94 -29.51
C ASN A 12 45.02 50.92 -28.61
N ASN A 13 44.67 49.77 -29.18
CA ASN A 13 44.69 48.44 -28.54
C ASN A 13 44.02 47.42 -29.49
N ASN A 14 44.65 47.21 -30.65
CA ASN A 14 44.41 46.04 -31.50
C ASN A 14 45.77 45.37 -31.67
N LEU A 15 46.11 44.42 -30.79
CA LEU A 15 47.13 43.38 -30.98
C LEU A 15 47.12 42.47 -29.74
N HIS A 16 46.24 41.47 -29.74
CA HIS A 16 46.46 40.08 -29.28
C HIS A 16 45.10 39.40 -29.10
N GLN A 17 44.60 38.90 -30.22
CA GLN A 17 43.44 38.03 -30.29
C GLN A 17 43.95 36.60 -30.49
N THR A 18 44.20 35.88 -29.40
CA THR A 18 44.31 34.41 -29.38
C THR A 18 43.68 33.89 -28.09
N SER A 19 42.42 33.50 -28.21
CA SER A 19 41.73 32.43 -27.46
C SER A 19 42.28 32.06 -26.07
N ASN A 20 41.89 32.81 -25.04
CA ASN A 20 41.71 32.25 -23.71
C ASN A 20 40.21 32.09 -23.46
N ILE A 21 39.65 30.97 -23.93
CA ILE A 21 38.39 30.47 -23.41
C ILE A 21 38.73 29.90 -22.03
N SER A 22 38.63 30.74 -21.01
CA SER A 22 38.60 30.29 -19.62
C SER A 22 37.30 29.51 -19.45
N ILE A 23 37.36 28.21 -19.71
CA ILE A 23 36.32 27.28 -19.26
C ILE A 23 36.41 27.32 -17.73
N GLU A 24 35.55 28.13 -17.11
CA GLU A 24 35.20 27.95 -15.71
C GLU A 24 34.52 26.58 -15.64
N ILE A 25 35.32 25.55 -15.39
CA ILE A 25 34.82 24.24 -15.01
C ILE A 25 34.10 24.48 -13.68
N PRO A 26 32.77 24.29 -13.60
CA PRO A 26 32.12 24.30 -12.30
C PRO A 26 32.72 23.12 -11.55
N ILE A 27 33.46 23.40 -10.47
CA ILE A 27 33.95 22.39 -9.55
C ILE A 27 32.71 21.84 -8.83
N ILE A 28 31.99 20.92 -9.49
CA ILE A 28 30.95 20.10 -8.87
C ILE A 28 31.67 18.92 -8.23
N ASN A 29 32.35 19.20 -7.12
CA ASN A 29 32.88 18.19 -6.21
C ASN A 29 32.36 18.46 -4.79
N GLU A 30 31.06 18.67 -4.65
CA GLU A 30 30.40 18.33 -3.40
C GLU A 30 29.92 16.89 -3.54
N SER A 31 30.70 15.97 -2.98
CA SER A 31 30.20 14.63 -2.64
C SER A 31 28.84 14.83 -1.95
N PRO A 32 27.75 14.22 -2.44
CA PRO A 32 26.44 14.42 -1.85
C PRO A 32 26.55 14.14 -0.35
N THR A 33 26.19 15.13 0.47
CA THR A 33 26.26 14.98 1.93
C THR A 33 25.43 13.76 2.32
N THR A 34 25.84 13.03 3.37
CA THR A 34 25.18 11.79 3.80
C THR A 34 23.66 11.95 3.94
N GLU A 35 23.20 13.14 4.34
CA GLU A 35 21.79 13.51 4.42
C GLU A 35 21.07 13.53 3.06
N THR A 36 21.70 14.07 2.01
CA THR A 36 21.15 14.08 0.64
C THR A 36 21.06 12.66 0.05
N ILE A 37 22.08 11.82 0.29
CA ILE A 37 22.07 10.41 -0.11
C ILE A 37 20.94 9.64 0.58
N ILE A 38 20.79 9.80 1.89
CA ILE A 38 19.71 9.15 2.67
C ILE A 38 18.33 9.61 2.18
N LYS A 39 18.16 10.91 1.91
CA LYS A 39 16.90 11.46 1.42
C LYS A 39 16.53 10.97 0.03
N GLN A 40 17.50 10.83 -0.88
CA GLN A 40 17.25 10.24 -2.20
C GLN A 40 16.88 8.75 -2.11
N ASN A 41 17.57 7.97 -1.26
CA ASN A 41 17.31 6.54 -1.10
C ASN A 41 15.95 6.26 -0.43
N THR A 42 15.51 7.13 0.48
CA THR A 42 14.18 7.03 1.09
C THR A 42 13.08 7.34 0.08
N HIS A 43 13.28 8.36 -0.78
CA HIS A 43 12.35 8.72 -1.85
C HIS A 43 12.20 7.59 -2.88
N SER A 44 13.30 6.99 -3.35
CA SER A 44 13.24 5.87 -4.30
C SER A 44 12.53 4.63 -3.73
N LYS A 45 12.76 4.32 -2.45
CA LYS A 45 12.04 3.25 -1.73
C LYS A 45 10.54 3.52 -1.65
N LEU A 46 10.12 4.75 -1.36
CA LEU A 46 8.69 5.11 -1.31
C LEU A 46 8.05 4.97 -2.70
N LEU A 47 8.73 5.44 -3.74
CA LEU A 47 8.26 5.29 -5.12
C LEU A 47 8.07 3.82 -5.53
N TYR A 48 8.98 2.93 -5.12
CA TYR A 48 8.83 1.49 -5.36
C TYR A 48 7.61 0.90 -4.64
N LEU A 49 7.38 1.27 -3.38
CA LEU A 49 6.21 0.81 -2.63
C LEU A 49 4.90 1.34 -3.24
N ASP A 50 4.90 2.56 -3.75
CA ASP A 50 3.76 3.14 -4.46
C ASP A 50 3.52 2.46 -5.82
N GLY A 51 4.58 2.12 -6.55
CA GLY A 51 4.50 1.31 -7.78
C GLY A 51 3.90 -0.07 -7.53
N LEU A 52 4.30 -0.73 -6.43
CA LEU A 52 3.73 -2.02 -6.02
C LEU A 52 2.23 -1.90 -5.69
N ARG A 53 1.80 -0.83 -5.01
CA ARG A 53 0.37 -0.55 -4.80
C ARG A 53 -0.39 -0.41 -6.12
N GLY A 54 0.21 0.21 -7.13
CA GLY A 54 -0.37 0.33 -8.47
C GLY A 54 -0.62 -1.02 -9.13
N ILE A 55 0.36 -1.93 -9.07
CA ILE A 55 0.23 -3.30 -9.61
C ILE A 55 -0.86 -4.07 -8.87
N LEU A 56 -0.90 -3.97 -7.53
CA LEU A 56 -1.94 -4.62 -6.73
C LEU A 56 -3.34 -4.09 -7.06
N CYS A 57 -3.47 -2.78 -7.29
CA CYS A 57 -4.74 -2.17 -7.72
C CYS A 57 -5.23 -2.76 -9.04
N LEU A 58 -4.34 -2.91 -10.01
CA LEU A 58 -4.65 -3.51 -11.31
C LEU A 58 -5.12 -4.98 -11.17
N ILE A 59 -4.50 -5.75 -10.28
CA ILE A 59 -4.95 -7.12 -9.95
C ILE A 59 -6.36 -7.11 -9.33
N VAL A 60 -6.64 -6.20 -8.39
CA VAL A 60 -7.97 -6.09 -7.77
C VAL A 60 -9.05 -5.74 -8.81
N VAL A 61 -8.76 -4.78 -9.69
CA VAL A 61 -9.67 -4.39 -10.78
C VAL A 61 -9.96 -5.59 -11.68
N PHE A 62 -8.93 -6.29 -12.17
CA PHE A 62 -9.15 -7.49 -13.00
C PHE A 62 -9.93 -8.59 -12.28
N SER A 63 -9.63 -8.83 -11.00
CA SER A 63 -10.36 -9.81 -10.19
C SER A 63 -11.84 -9.46 -10.08
N HIS A 64 -12.19 -8.18 -9.89
CA HIS A 64 -13.59 -7.75 -9.82
C HIS A 64 -14.24 -7.74 -11.20
N SER A 65 -13.55 -7.31 -12.26
CA SER A 65 -14.08 -7.32 -13.63
C SER A 65 -14.43 -8.74 -14.09
N ILE A 66 -13.61 -9.74 -13.76
CA ILE A 66 -13.90 -11.15 -14.06
C ILE A 66 -15.11 -11.64 -13.24
N LEU A 67 -15.23 -11.21 -11.98
CA LEU A 67 -16.38 -11.56 -11.14
C LEU A 67 -17.68 -10.92 -11.67
N MET A 68 -17.62 -9.68 -12.16
CA MET A 68 -18.76 -8.98 -12.78
C MET A 68 -19.12 -9.54 -14.16
N GLY A 69 -18.15 -10.04 -14.94
CA GLY A 69 -18.41 -10.72 -16.21
C GLY A 69 -19.14 -12.06 -16.06
N LYS A 70 -19.05 -12.71 -14.89
CA LYS A 70 -19.77 -13.97 -14.60
C LYS A 70 -21.29 -13.80 -14.53
N THR A 71 -21.78 -12.58 -14.29
CA THR A 71 -23.22 -12.35 -14.10
C THR A 71 -23.97 -12.04 -15.39
N THR A 72 -23.27 -11.81 -16.50
CA THR A 72 -23.90 -11.29 -17.72
C THR A 72 -23.95 -12.27 -18.89
N HIS A 73 -22.93 -13.10 -19.14
CA HIS A 73 -22.98 -14.04 -20.27
C HIS A 73 -22.19 -15.34 -20.01
N GLU A 74 -22.89 -16.46 -20.20
CA GLU A 74 -22.39 -17.83 -20.36
C GLU A 74 -21.66 -18.47 -19.15
N GLU A 75 -22.43 -19.25 -18.38
CA GLU A 75 -21.90 -20.23 -17.43
C GLU A 75 -20.83 -21.16 -18.07
N ASN A 76 -20.92 -21.40 -19.39
CA ASN A 76 -20.10 -22.34 -20.16
C ASN A 76 -18.64 -21.92 -20.38
N PHE A 77 -18.32 -20.63 -20.55
CA PHE A 77 -16.92 -20.20 -20.74
C PHE A 77 -16.10 -20.33 -19.45
N SER A 78 -16.78 -20.21 -18.30
CA SER A 78 -16.17 -20.33 -16.98
C SER A 78 -15.81 -21.77 -16.60
N ILE A 79 -16.40 -22.80 -17.20
CA ILE A 79 -16.21 -24.19 -16.74
C ILE A 79 -14.93 -24.81 -17.31
N PHE A 80 -14.55 -24.46 -18.54
CA PHE A 80 -13.40 -25.04 -19.24
C PHE A 80 -12.05 -24.46 -18.81
N PHE A 81 -11.94 -23.14 -18.62
CA PHE A 81 -10.67 -22.49 -18.26
C PHE A 81 -10.44 -22.39 -16.74
N ARG A 82 -11.49 -22.54 -15.93
CA ARG A 82 -11.42 -22.38 -14.46
C ARG A 82 -10.54 -23.41 -13.76
N PRO A 83 -10.53 -24.73 -14.10
CA PRO A 83 -9.60 -25.66 -13.47
C PRO A 83 -8.15 -25.28 -13.78
N TRP A 84 -7.86 -24.94 -15.03
CA TRP A 84 -6.52 -24.55 -15.48
C TRP A 84 -6.03 -23.27 -14.79
N ILE A 85 -6.90 -22.28 -14.63
CA ILE A 85 -6.57 -21.03 -13.93
C ILE A 85 -6.47 -21.24 -12.42
N GLN A 86 -7.31 -22.09 -11.83
CA GLN A 86 -7.32 -22.35 -10.38
C GLN A 86 -6.10 -23.16 -9.92
N HIS A 87 -5.57 -24.04 -10.76
CA HIS A 87 -4.37 -24.82 -10.48
C HIS A 87 -3.08 -24.18 -11.01
N SER A 88 -3.18 -23.08 -11.75
CA SER A 88 -2.02 -22.34 -12.26
C SER A 88 -1.53 -21.28 -11.26
N PRO A 89 -0.21 -20.96 -11.25
CA PRO A 89 0.32 -19.79 -10.52
C PRO A 89 -0.35 -18.47 -10.93
N LEU A 90 -1.02 -18.43 -12.10
CA LEU A 90 -1.86 -17.30 -12.52
C LEU A 90 -3.02 -17.01 -11.56
N ARG A 91 -3.43 -17.97 -10.71
CA ARG A 91 -4.41 -17.74 -9.63
C ARG A 91 -3.98 -16.62 -8.69
N LEU A 92 -2.69 -16.45 -8.43
CA LEU A 92 -2.20 -15.38 -7.55
C LEU A 92 -2.43 -13.99 -8.15
N PHE A 93 -2.34 -13.87 -9.48
CA PHE A 93 -2.56 -12.61 -10.21
C PHE A 93 -4.04 -12.33 -10.50
N LEU A 94 -4.92 -13.28 -10.19
CA LEU A 94 -6.37 -13.18 -10.40
C LEU A 94 -7.15 -13.25 -9.08
N SER A 95 -6.48 -13.51 -7.96
CA SER A 95 -7.07 -13.53 -6.63
C SER A 95 -7.07 -12.12 -6.03
N GLY A 96 -8.25 -11.51 -5.94
CA GLY A 96 -8.42 -10.24 -5.22
C GLY A 96 -7.98 -10.32 -3.76
N GLU A 97 -8.19 -11.45 -3.08
CA GLU A 97 -7.78 -11.66 -1.69
C GLU A 97 -6.25 -11.57 -1.50
N PHE A 98 -5.48 -12.14 -2.43
CA PHE A 98 -4.02 -12.03 -2.41
C PHE A 98 -3.57 -10.57 -2.58
N ALA A 99 -4.20 -9.83 -3.51
CA ALA A 99 -3.86 -8.43 -3.73
C ALA A 99 -4.19 -7.56 -2.51
N VAL A 100 -5.32 -7.82 -1.85
CA VAL A 100 -5.72 -7.16 -0.59
C VAL A 100 -4.71 -7.47 0.52
N ALA A 101 -4.25 -8.72 0.65
CA ALA A 101 -3.18 -9.05 1.60
C ALA A 101 -1.89 -8.28 1.29
N GLY A 102 -1.55 -8.08 0.01
CA GLY A 102 -0.44 -7.22 -0.42
C GLY A 102 -0.58 -5.77 0.04
N PHE A 103 -1.78 -5.18 -0.10
CA PHE A 103 -2.06 -3.83 0.42
C PHE A 103 -1.87 -3.76 1.94
N PHE A 104 -2.23 -4.81 2.67
CA PHE A 104 -2.04 -4.87 4.12
C PHE A 104 -0.59 -4.99 4.54
N VAL A 105 0.24 -5.77 3.84
CA VAL A 105 1.70 -5.78 4.06
C VAL A 105 2.28 -4.39 3.83
N LEU A 106 1.93 -3.76 2.70
CA LEU A 106 2.43 -2.42 2.35
C LEU A 106 1.97 -1.35 3.32
N SER A 107 0.73 -1.43 3.81
CA SER A 107 0.22 -0.52 4.82
C SER A 107 0.95 -0.73 6.14
N GLY A 108 1.18 -1.96 6.59
CA GLY A 108 2.00 -2.25 7.76
C GLY A 108 3.40 -1.64 7.67
N CYS A 109 4.10 -1.85 6.54
CA CYS A 109 5.43 -1.29 6.30
C CYS A 109 5.43 0.25 6.35
N VAL A 110 4.58 0.90 5.57
CA VAL A 110 4.60 2.36 5.39
C VAL A 110 4.18 3.10 6.66
N LEU A 111 3.26 2.53 7.44
CA LEU A 111 2.69 3.17 8.63
C LEU A 111 3.73 3.39 9.73
N VAL A 112 4.54 2.38 10.02
CA VAL A 112 5.49 2.41 11.14
C VAL A 112 6.88 2.88 10.72
N ARG A 113 7.16 2.95 9.40
CA ARG A 113 8.47 3.37 8.88
C ARG A 113 8.92 4.72 9.42
N ARG A 114 8.07 5.75 9.32
CA ARG A 114 8.41 7.10 9.83
C ARG A 114 8.64 7.12 11.33
N TYR A 115 7.97 6.25 12.07
CA TYR A 115 8.13 6.12 13.51
C TYR A 115 9.52 5.58 13.85
N PHE A 116 9.96 4.51 13.19
CA PHE A 116 11.30 3.95 13.39
C PHE A 116 12.41 4.89 12.89
N GLU A 117 12.19 5.62 11.79
CA GLU A 117 13.16 6.59 11.26
C GLU A 117 13.37 7.81 12.15
N HIS A 118 12.39 8.19 12.98
CA HIS A 118 12.43 9.39 13.82
C HIS A 118 12.47 9.04 15.32
N SER A 119 13.39 8.15 15.68
CA SER A 119 13.69 7.82 17.08
C SER A 119 12.47 7.39 17.89
N ASN A 120 11.50 6.74 17.26
CA ASN A 120 10.34 6.14 17.92
C ASN A 120 9.44 7.17 18.64
N ASN A 121 9.28 8.35 18.06
CA ASN A 121 8.44 9.41 18.59
C ASN A 121 6.93 9.09 18.42
N ILE A 122 6.21 8.96 19.54
CA ILE A 122 4.78 8.65 19.60
C ILE A 122 3.90 9.66 18.86
N HIS A 123 4.28 10.94 18.80
CA HIS A 123 3.52 11.97 18.09
C HIS A 123 3.40 11.69 16.59
N ILE A 124 4.35 10.94 16.02
CA ILE A 124 4.34 10.54 14.61
C ILE A 124 3.25 9.49 14.36
N LEU A 125 3.07 8.54 15.29
CA LEU A 125 2.01 7.53 15.20
C LEU A 125 0.64 8.19 15.30
N ILE A 126 0.45 9.09 16.28
CA ILE A 126 -0.81 9.80 16.49
C ILE A 126 -1.15 10.67 15.27
N GLY A 127 -0.19 11.47 14.78
CA GLY A 127 -0.37 12.29 13.59
C GLY A 127 -0.57 11.44 12.32
N GLY A 128 -0.02 10.23 12.27
CA GLY A 128 -0.29 9.26 11.21
C GLY A 128 -1.73 8.77 11.23
N LEU A 129 -2.23 8.40 12.41
CA LEU A 129 -3.60 7.92 12.61
C LEU A 129 -4.64 8.98 12.24
N ILE A 130 -4.46 10.21 12.72
CA ILE A 130 -5.39 11.33 12.45
C ILE A 130 -5.49 11.63 10.96
N ARG A 131 -4.36 11.59 10.23
CA ARG A 131 -4.35 11.80 8.78
C ARG A 131 -4.91 10.63 7.99
N ARG A 132 -4.89 9.41 8.56
CA ARG A 132 -5.40 8.20 7.91
C ARG A 132 -6.92 8.18 7.84
N PHE A 133 -7.60 8.62 8.90
CA PHE A 133 -9.06 8.63 8.96
C PHE A 133 -9.71 9.39 7.79
N PRO A 134 -9.41 10.67 7.51
CA PRO A 134 -10.03 11.39 6.39
C PRO A 134 -9.64 10.81 5.03
N ARG A 135 -8.41 10.27 4.90
CA ARG A 135 -7.96 9.62 3.66
C ARG A 135 -8.76 8.37 3.31
N LEU A 136 -9.27 7.63 4.30
CA LEU A 136 -10.11 6.45 4.09
C LEU A 136 -11.59 6.84 3.99
N PHE A 137 -12.04 7.73 4.88
CA PHE A 137 -13.43 8.15 4.98
C PHE A 137 -13.91 8.90 3.74
N ILE A 138 -13.14 9.87 3.24
CA ILE A 138 -13.56 10.70 2.11
C ILE A 138 -13.77 9.88 0.83
N PRO A 139 -12.81 9.04 0.37
CA PRO A 139 -13.04 8.21 -0.82
C PRO A 139 -14.16 7.20 -0.66
N SER A 140 -14.31 6.60 0.53
CA SER A 140 -15.40 5.65 0.80
C SER A 140 -16.77 6.32 0.71
N THR A 141 -16.92 7.52 1.30
CA THR A 141 -18.16 8.29 1.26
C THR A 141 -18.49 8.76 -0.17
N ILE A 142 -17.49 9.14 -0.96
CA ILE A 142 -17.69 9.48 -2.39
C ILE A 142 -18.18 8.24 -3.16
N ALA A 143 -17.55 7.08 -2.95
CA ALA A 143 -17.98 5.84 -3.59
C ALA A 143 -19.43 5.46 -3.23
N LEU A 144 -19.80 5.60 -1.95
CA LEU A 144 -21.19 5.44 -1.50
C LEU A 144 -22.13 6.41 -2.22
N LEU A 145 -21.77 7.69 -2.33
CA LEU A 145 -22.61 8.69 -2.97
C LEU A 145 -22.79 8.40 -4.47
N CYS A 146 -21.73 7.96 -5.15
CA CYS A 146 -21.81 7.50 -6.54
C CYS A 146 -22.75 6.28 -6.65
N TYR A 147 -22.60 5.29 -5.77
CA TYR A 147 -23.47 4.12 -5.72
C TYR A 147 -24.95 4.49 -5.50
N PHE A 148 -25.22 5.36 -4.52
CA PHE A 148 -26.56 5.86 -4.22
C PHE A 148 -27.17 6.64 -5.40
N SER A 149 -26.34 7.43 -6.10
CA SER A 149 -26.77 8.17 -7.30
C SER A 149 -27.16 7.21 -8.43
N ILE A 150 -26.31 6.22 -8.72
CA ILE A 150 -26.59 5.20 -9.75
C ILE A 150 -27.88 4.44 -9.41
N PHE A 151 -28.09 4.09 -8.14
CA PHE A 151 -29.29 3.40 -7.69
C PHE A 151 -30.55 4.28 -7.86
N HIS A 152 -30.51 5.55 -7.46
CA HIS A 152 -31.67 6.44 -7.56
C HIS A 152 -32.05 6.78 -9.01
N PHE A 153 -31.05 6.94 -9.89
CA PHE A 153 -31.28 7.23 -11.31
C PHE A 153 -31.49 5.98 -12.19
N ARG A 154 -31.42 4.78 -11.62
CA ARG A 154 -31.61 3.50 -12.31
C ARG A 154 -32.86 3.43 -13.22
N PRO A 155 -34.05 3.90 -12.81
CA PRO A 155 -35.25 3.85 -13.66
C PRO A 155 -35.09 4.62 -14.97
N PHE A 156 -34.26 5.68 -14.97
CA PHE A 156 -33.99 6.49 -16.17
C PHE A 156 -33.07 5.79 -17.17
N TYR A 157 -32.26 4.82 -16.73
CA TYR A 157 -31.31 4.09 -17.57
C TYR A 157 -31.83 2.71 -18.02
N GLY A 158 -33.06 2.34 -17.69
CA GLY A 158 -33.68 1.06 -18.11
C GLY A 158 -33.07 -0.20 -17.46
N TYR A 159 -32.25 -0.04 -16.42
CA TYR A 159 -31.67 -1.15 -15.68
C TYR A 159 -32.64 -1.66 -14.61
N ASN A 160 -33.54 -2.58 -14.94
CA ASN A 160 -34.47 -3.13 -13.94
C ASN A 160 -33.79 -4.14 -13.00
N GLU A 161 -32.68 -4.74 -13.42
CA GLU A 161 -31.96 -5.78 -12.70
C GLU A 161 -30.48 -5.44 -12.60
N CYS A 162 -30.13 -4.50 -11.72
CA CYS A 162 -28.76 -4.47 -11.20
C CYS A 162 -28.67 -5.62 -10.21
N HIS A 163 -28.31 -6.81 -10.71
CA HIS A 163 -27.99 -7.95 -9.86
C HIS A 163 -26.97 -7.49 -8.81
N GLU A 164 -27.25 -7.83 -7.55
CA GLU A 164 -26.42 -7.59 -6.35
C GLU A 164 -24.98 -7.18 -6.71
N ILE A 165 -24.71 -5.87 -6.78
CA ILE A 165 -23.35 -5.33 -7.04
C ILE A 165 -22.51 -5.47 -5.75
N GLY A 166 -22.62 -6.64 -5.14
CA GLY A 166 -22.25 -6.97 -3.79
C GLY A 166 -23.42 -7.67 -3.10
N GLU A 167 -23.14 -8.84 -2.53
CA GLU A 167 -23.93 -9.58 -1.52
C GLU A 167 -24.20 -8.71 -0.26
N GLY A 168 -24.71 -7.50 -0.44
CA GLY A 168 -25.12 -6.60 0.62
C GLY A 168 -26.51 -7.01 1.09
N THR A 169 -26.60 -7.45 2.34
CA THR A 169 -27.78 -8.04 2.99
C THR A 169 -28.93 -7.06 3.22
N VAL A 170 -28.86 -5.82 2.72
CA VAL A 170 -29.80 -4.76 3.07
C VAL A 170 -30.58 -4.32 1.83
N ASN A 171 -31.91 -4.46 1.89
CA ASN A 171 -32.82 -3.91 0.88
C ASN A 171 -32.62 -2.40 0.78
N ILE A 172 -31.97 -1.98 -0.30
CA ILE A 172 -31.55 -0.59 -0.54
C ILE A 172 -32.77 0.32 -0.78
N GLU A 173 -33.92 -0.27 -1.12
CA GLU A 173 -35.20 0.44 -1.31
C GLU A 173 -35.67 1.18 -0.05
N GLU A 174 -35.21 0.78 1.12
CA GLU A 174 -35.57 1.40 2.41
C GLU A 174 -34.47 2.31 2.99
N ILE A 175 -33.32 2.42 2.33
CA ILE A 175 -32.16 3.15 2.86
C ILE A 175 -32.25 4.64 2.51
N ASN A 176 -32.51 5.47 3.53
CA ASN A 176 -32.37 6.93 3.43
C ASN A 176 -30.87 7.33 3.35
N LEU A 177 -30.54 8.36 2.57
CA LEU A 177 -29.19 8.96 2.49
C LEU A 177 -28.60 9.27 3.88
N GLY A 178 -29.42 9.75 4.83
CA GLY A 178 -28.96 10.01 6.20
C GLY A 178 -28.48 8.75 6.91
N TYR A 179 -29.20 7.63 6.74
CA TYR A 179 -28.79 6.33 7.27
C TYR A 179 -27.55 5.81 6.55
N ALA A 180 -27.44 5.99 5.23
CA ALA A 180 -26.28 5.56 4.46
C ALA A 180 -24.98 6.25 4.92
N LEU A 181 -25.03 7.56 5.14
CA LEU A 181 -23.91 8.34 5.66
C LEU A 181 -23.57 7.95 7.10
N LEU A 182 -24.58 7.80 7.96
CA LEU A 182 -24.38 7.37 9.34
C LEU A 182 -23.77 5.97 9.40
N ASN A 183 -24.24 5.04 8.58
CA ASN A 183 -23.69 3.69 8.51
C ASN A 183 -22.24 3.71 7.99
N THR A 184 -21.93 4.48 6.95
CA THR A 184 -20.55 4.59 6.44
C THR A 184 -19.59 5.13 7.50
N PHE A 185 -20.04 6.03 8.36
CA PHE A 185 -19.28 6.47 9.53
C PHE A 185 -19.21 5.38 10.62
N GLY A 186 -20.36 4.82 11.00
CA GLY A 186 -20.47 3.81 12.04
C GLY A 186 -19.76 2.50 11.71
N GLN A 187 -19.55 2.22 10.42
CA GLN A 187 -18.82 1.07 9.93
C GLN A 187 -17.37 1.06 10.40
N TYR A 188 -16.73 2.22 10.57
CA TYR A 188 -15.36 2.26 11.10
C TYR A 188 -15.25 1.75 12.54
N PHE A 189 -16.39 1.60 13.24
CA PHE A 189 -16.43 1.26 14.65
C PHE A 189 -17.19 -0.05 14.91
N TRP A 190 -18.49 -0.12 14.59
CA TRP A 190 -19.36 -1.24 14.99
C TRP A 190 -20.47 -1.60 14.01
N MET A 191 -20.75 -0.78 12.99
CA MET A 191 -21.85 -1.07 12.06
C MET A 191 -21.42 -2.02 10.94
N PRO A 192 -22.31 -2.92 10.48
CA PRO A 192 -22.03 -3.77 9.33
C PRO A 192 -21.94 -2.94 8.04
N ALA A 193 -21.11 -3.40 7.12
CA ALA A 193 -20.98 -2.82 5.79
C ALA A 193 -22.31 -2.83 5.04
N LEU A 194 -22.67 -1.70 4.40
CA LEU A 194 -23.83 -1.67 3.52
C LEU A 194 -23.60 -2.42 2.21
N TYR A 195 -22.34 -2.55 1.78
CA TYR A 195 -21.97 -3.30 0.59
C TYR A 195 -20.62 -4.01 0.73
N THR A 196 -20.44 -5.09 -0.05
CA THR A 196 -19.35 -6.09 0.08
C THR A 196 -17.95 -5.59 -0.25
N ILE A 197 -17.76 -4.34 -0.65
CA ILE A 197 -16.42 -3.79 -0.89
C ILE A 197 -15.95 -2.94 0.30
N GLN A 198 -16.87 -2.42 1.13
CA GLN A 198 -16.48 -1.54 2.23
C GLN A 198 -15.90 -2.27 3.45
N TRP A 199 -16.14 -3.57 3.62
CA TRP A 199 -15.70 -4.30 4.81
C TRP A 199 -14.17 -4.23 5.03
N THR A 200 -13.39 -4.06 3.96
CA THR A 200 -11.92 -3.94 4.07
C THR A 200 -11.48 -2.62 4.70
N MET A 201 -12.27 -1.54 4.59
CA MET A 201 -11.89 -0.21 5.09
C MET A 201 -11.92 -0.13 6.62
N GLN A 202 -12.92 -0.76 7.24
CA GLN A 202 -13.00 -0.88 8.70
C GLN A 202 -11.79 -1.65 9.23
N ILE A 203 -11.47 -2.79 8.61
CA ILE A 203 -10.31 -3.61 8.97
C ILE A 203 -9.04 -2.78 8.86
N GLU A 204 -8.86 -2.06 7.75
CA GLU A 204 -7.68 -1.25 7.52
C GLU A 204 -7.48 -0.20 8.63
N PHE A 205 -8.56 0.46 9.06
CA PHE A 205 -8.53 1.44 10.14
C PHE A 205 -8.27 0.83 11.53
N ILE A 206 -8.98 -0.24 11.89
CA ILE A 206 -8.80 -0.93 13.18
C ILE A 206 -7.37 -1.46 13.28
N PHE A 207 -6.86 -2.06 12.20
CA PHE A 207 -5.50 -2.58 12.19
C PHE A 207 -4.44 -1.48 12.20
N SER A 208 -4.67 -0.25 11.71
CA SER A 208 -3.72 0.85 12.00
C SER A 208 -3.46 1.00 13.48
N ILE A 209 -4.56 1.06 14.25
CA ILE A 209 -4.51 1.36 15.67
C ILE A 209 -3.72 0.25 16.37
N LEU A 210 -4.06 -1.00 16.05
CA LEU A 210 -3.37 -2.17 16.59
C LEU A 210 -1.89 -2.20 16.22
N ILE A 211 -1.54 -1.88 14.97
CA ILE A 211 -0.16 -1.87 14.49
C ILE A 211 0.67 -0.77 15.15
N TYR A 212 0.11 0.44 15.26
CA TYR A 212 0.76 1.53 15.97
C TYR A 212 0.99 1.17 17.44
N PHE A 213 0.01 0.50 18.05
CA PHE A 213 0.16 -0.02 19.41
C PHE A 213 1.26 -1.09 19.52
N ILE A 214 1.31 -2.07 18.61
CA ILE A 214 2.35 -3.10 18.57
C ILE A 214 3.74 -2.48 18.36
N ALA A 215 3.88 -1.56 17.40
CA ALA A 215 5.15 -0.88 17.13
C ALA A 215 5.64 -0.08 18.34
N PHE A 216 4.72 0.63 19.01
CA PHE A 216 5.01 1.33 20.26
C PHE A 216 5.47 0.37 21.37
N LEU A 217 4.75 -0.73 21.57
CA LEU A 217 5.04 -1.71 22.63
C LEU A 217 6.40 -2.38 22.42
N VAL A 218 6.67 -2.82 21.19
CA VAL A 218 7.90 -3.51 20.80
C VAL A 218 9.13 -2.61 20.96
N THR A 219 8.96 -1.30 20.84
CA THR A 219 10.05 -0.34 20.98
C THR A 219 10.37 0.00 22.44
N ARG A 220 9.61 -0.53 23.41
CA ARG A 220 9.89 -0.33 24.83
C ARG A 220 11.08 -1.17 25.28
N SER A 221 11.99 -0.56 26.05
CA SER A 221 13.29 -1.16 26.46
C SER A 221 13.20 -2.61 26.97
N PHE A 222 12.21 -2.95 27.80
CA PHE A 222 12.03 -4.31 28.32
C PHE A 222 11.66 -5.35 27.24
N ILE A 223 10.86 -4.94 26.25
CA ILE A 223 10.27 -5.81 25.22
C ILE A 223 11.15 -5.85 23.97
N TYR A 224 11.95 -4.82 23.73
CA TYR A 224 12.81 -4.65 22.55
C TYR A 224 13.76 -5.84 22.30
N ARG A 225 14.24 -6.49 23.37
CA ARG A 225 15.08 -7.70 23.28
C ARG A 225 14.33 -8.90 22.68
N TYR A 226 13.03 -8.99 22.90
CA TYR A 226 12.18 -10.11 22.47
C TYR A 226 11.39 -9.81 21.20
N ARG A 227 11.62 -8.65 20.56
CA ARG A 227 10.78 -8.18 19.45
C ARG A 227 10.64 -9.15 18.29
N ILE A 228 11.75 -9.77 17.87
CA ILE A 228 11.74 -10.72 16.74
C ILE A 228 10.92 -11.95 17.12
N ILE A 229 11.07 -12.44 18.34
CA ILE A 229 10.29 -13.58 18.86
C ILE A 229 8.81 -13.22 18.89
N ILE A 230 8.44 -12.01 19.32
CA ILE A 230 7.06 -11.52 19.34
C ILE A 230 6.48 -11.47 17.93
N TYR A 231 7.22 -10.94 16.95
CA TYR A 231 6.76 -10.92 15.55
C TYR A 231 6.56 -12.33 14.99
N ILE A 232 7.53 -13.23 15.21
CA ILE A 232 7.43 -14.63 14.79
C ILE A 232 6.21 -15.28 15.46
N LEU A 233 6.06 -15.13 16.77
CA LEU A 233 4.94 -15.68 17.52
C LEU A 233 3.61 -15.17 16.96
N LEU A 234 3.46 -13.86 16.72
CA LEU A 234 2.24 -13.30 16.14
C LEU A 234 1.98 -13.82 14.72
N ILE A 235 3.01 -13.96 13.88
CA ILE A 235 2.85 -14.46 12.50
C ILE A 235 2.45 -15.95 12.47
N PHE A 236 2.96 -16.77 13.39
CA PHE A 236 2.71 -18.22 13.41
C PHE A 236 1.54 -18.66 14.30
N ILE A 237 1.27 -17.97 15.42
CA ILE A 237 0.12 -18.30 16.29
C ILE A 237 -1.20 -18.00 15.60
N LEU A 238 -1.31 -16.86 14.91
CA LEU A 238 -2.57 -16.46 14.26
C LEU A 238 -3.12 -17.53 13.28
N PRO A 239 -2.32 -18.10 12.35
CA PRO A 239 -2.80 -19.16 11.47
C PRO A 239 -3.06 -20.48 12.19
N ILE A 240 -2.32 -20.80 13.26
CA ILE A 240 -2.57 -22.02 14.07
C ILE A 240 -3.90 -21.90 14.81
N VAL A 241 -4.17 -20.75 15.43
CA VAL A 241 -5.44 -20.47 16.12
C VAL A 241 -6.59 -20.57 15.13
N TRP A 242 -6.45 -19.99 13.94
CA TRP A 242 -7.43 -20.11 12.86
C TRP A 242 -7.68 -21.56 12.43
N LEU A 243 -6.61 -22.34 12.24
CA LEU A 243 -6.71 -23.75 11.88
C LEU A 243 -7.44 -24.58 12.94
N VAL A 244 -7.30 -24.24 14.22
CA VAL A 244 -7.97 -24.96 15.32
C VAL A 244 -9.43 -24.53 15.46
N SER A 245 -9.78 -23.30 15.11
CA SER A 245 -11.09 -22.70 15.37
C SER A 245 -12.01 -22.62 14.14
N HIS A 246 -11.93 -23.60 13.22
CA HIS A 246 -12.43 -23.56 11.83
C HIS A 246 -13.83 -22.91 11.56
N GLU A 247 -14.70 -22.75 12.57
CA GLU A 247 -16.02 -22.13 12.42
C GLU A 247 -16.26 -20.83 13.23
N SER A 248 -15.35 -20.41 14.12
CA SER A 248 -15.66 -19.35 15.12
C SER A 248 -14.95 -18.03 14.92
N ILE A 249 -13.97 -17.93 14.02
CA ILE A 249 -13.16 -16.72 13.87
C ILE A 249 -13.66 -15.83 12.74
N PRO A 250 -13.90 -14.53 13.01
CA PRO A 250 -14.24 -13.55 11.99
C PRO A 250 -13.17 -13.50 10.89
N ARG A 251 -13.58 -13.52 9.61
CA ARG A 251 -12.72 -13.30 8.42
C ARG A 251 -11.68 -12.17 8.58
N PRO A 252 -11.96 -11.03 9.26
CA PRO A 252 -10.99 -9.98 9.52
C PRO A 252 -9.64 -10.43 10.12
N VAL A 253 -9.65 -11.44 11.00
CA VAL A 253 -8.45 -11.83 11.77
C VAL A 253 -7.34 -12.39 10.87
N GLN A 254 -7.71 -13.03 9.75
CA GLN A 254 -6.75 -13.56 8.77
C GLN A 254 -5.85 -12.45 8.18
N TYR A 255 -6.39 -11.22 8.09
CA TYR A 255 -5.69 -10.08 7.51
C TYR A 255 -4.74 -9.40 8.49
N LEU A 256 -4.74 -9.76 9.77
CA LEU A 256 -3.79 -9.21 10.74
C LEU A 256 -2.36 -9.69 10.45
N GLN A 257 -2.20 -10.93 9.98
CA GLN A 257 -0.91 -11.52 9.66
C GLN A 257 -0.08 -10.71 8.64
N PRO A 258 -0.60 -10.35 7.45
CA PRO A 258 0.15 -9.54 6.50
C PRO A 258 0.54 -8.17 7.06
N PHE A 259 -0.32 -7.55 7.89
CA PHE A 259 0.01 -6.30 8.56
C PHE A 259 1.18 -6.42 9.54
N VAL A 260 1.17 -7.45 10.40
CA VAL A 260 2.27 -7.72 11.34
C VAL A 260 3.57 -8.02 10.59
N PHE A 261 3.48 -8.79 9.49
CA PHE A 261 4.62 -9.03 8.62
C PHE A 261 5.18 -7.73 8.02
N GLY A 262 4.33 -6.77 7.66
CA GLY A 262 4.75 -5.45 7.21
C GLY A 262 5.52 -4.65 8.28
N ILE A 263 5.06 -4.67 9.53
CA ILE A 263 5.80 -4.04 10.65
C ILE A 263 7.17 -4.70 10.79
N PHE A 264 7.21 -6.02 10.81
CA PHE A 264 8.44 -6.79 10.98
C PHE A 264 9.47 -6.42 9.90
N LEU A 265 9.06 -6.34 8.64
CA LEU A 265 9.94 -5.89 7.55
C LEU A 265 10.44 -4.45 7.77
N SER A 266 9.58 -3.53 8.22
CA SER A 266 9.99 -2.16 8.48
C SER A 266 10.96 -2.02 9.67
N ASP A 267 10.76 -2.80 10.74
CA ASP A 267 11.67 -2.83 11.90
C ASP A 267 13.04 -3.42 11.50
N LEU A 268 13.06 -4.46 10.67
CA LEU A 268 14.30 -5.02 10.13
C LEU A 268 15.05 -4.02 9.22
N ASP A 269 14.33 -3.22 8.42
CA ASP A 269 14.96 -2.20 7.55
C ASP A 269 15.57 -1.08 8.42
N ALA A 270 14.82 -0.61 9.41
CA ALA A 270 15.26 0.45 10.32
C ALA A 270 16.49 0.06 11.15
N ASN A 271 16.57 -1.20 11.60
CA ASN A 271 17.72 -1.69 12.36
C ASN A 271 18.86 -2.23 11.48
N GLY A 272 18.78 -2.09 10.14
CA GLY A 272 19.82 -2.53 9.21
C GLY A 272 19.96 -4.06 9.04
N LEU A 273 19.06 -4.85 9.63
CA LEU A 273 19.05 -6.32 9.55
C LEU A 273 18.64 -6.82 8.15
N LEU A 274 17.97 -6.00 7.35
CA LEU A 274 17.64 -6.34 5.97
C LEU A 274 18.86 -6.39 5.04
N ASN A 275 19.93 -5.64 5.33
CA ASN A 275 21.19 -5.75 4.59
C ASN A 275 21.89 -7.08 4.85
N PHE A 276 21.78 -7.63 6.07
CA PHE A 276 22.20 -9.01 6.38
C PHE A 276 21.35 -10.03 5.61
N CYS A 277 20.04 -9.76 5.48
CA CYS A 277 19.14 -10.59 4.68
C CYS A 277 19.42 -10.51 3.17
N HIS A 278 19.99 -9.41 2.66
CA HIS A 278 20.38 -9.29 1.25
C HIS A 278 21.54 -10.24 0.87
N THR A 279 22.43 -10.53 1.81
CA THR A 279 23.45 -11.60 1.69
C THR A 279 22.79 -13.00 1.71
N MET A 280 21.75 -13.18 2.53
CA MET A 280 20.94 -14.41 2.58
C MET A 280 19.97 -14.56 1.39
N LYS A 281 19.67 -13.48 0.65
CA LYS A 281 18.77 -13.44 -0.52
C LYS A 281 19.23 -14.38 -1.63
N ARG A 282 20.57 -14.54 -1.78
CA ARG A 282 21.16 -15.51 -2.71
C ARG A 282 20.81 -16.95 -2.33
N TYR A 283 20.82 -17.28 -1.03
CA TYR A 283 20.46 -18.61 -0.52
C TYR A 283 18.94 -18.86 -0.55
N TRP A 284 18.13 -17.84 -0.27
CA TRP A 284 16.67 -17.96 -0.30
C TRP A 284 16.12 -18.10 -1.73
N LEU A 285 16.72 -17.43 -2.72
CA LEU A 285 16.40 -17.63 -4.14
C LEU A 285 16.79 -19.03 -4.64
N ILE A 286 17.87 -19.61 -4.10
CA ILE A 286 18.25 -21.00 -4.39
C ILE A 286 17.24 -21.98 -3.77
N LEU A 287 16.81 -21.74 -2.53
CA LEU A 287 15.80 -22.57 -1.86
C LEU A 287 14.45 -22.52 -2.58
N ILE A 288 13.99 -21.34 -3.01
CA ILE A 288 12.76 -21.17 -3.79
C ILE A 288 12.86 -21.89 -5.15
N LYS A 289 14.01 -21.82 -5.82
CA LYS A 289 14.24 -22.58 -7.07
C LYS A 289 14.19 -24.08 -6.83
N ILE A 290 14.76 -24.58 -5.74
CA ILE A 290 14.74 -26.01 -5.37
C ILE A 290 13.30 -26.46 -5.07
N ILE A 291 12.54 -25.65 -4.32
CA ILE A 291 11.14 -25.93 -4.00
C ILE A 291 10.30 -25.94 -5.28
N LEU A 292 10.48 -24.97 -6.18
CA LEU A 292 9.79 -24.93 -7.49
C LEU A 292 10.14 -26.15 -8.36
N ILE A 293 11.41 -26.55 -8.42
CA ILE A 293 11.85 -27.74 -9.18
C ILE A 293 11.20 -29.00 -8.59
N LEU A 294 11.19 -29.17 -7.27
CA LEU A 294 10.54 -30.30 -6.61
C LEU A 294 9.02 -30.33 -6.82
N LEU A 295 8.37 -29.16 -6.87
CA LEU A 295 6.94 -29.04 -7.14
C LEU A 295 6.55 -29.24 -8.62
N THR A 296 7.52 -29.24 -9.53
CA THR A 296 7.29 -29.49 -10.96
C THR A 296 7.54 -30.97 -11.34
N ILE A 297 8.08 -31.75 -10.41
CA ILE A 297 8.40 -33.19 -10.58
C ILE A 297 7.29 -34.09 -9.99
N TYR A 298 6.30 -33.50 -9.29
CA TYR A 298 5.07 -34.15 -8.80
C TYR A 298 3.85 -33.57 -9.51
#